data_AF-A0A1G5H584-F1
#
_entry.id   AF-A0A1G5H584-F1
#
_cell.length_a   1.000
_cell.length_b   1.000
_cell.length_c   1.000
_cell.angle_alpha   90.00
_cell.angle_beta   90.00
_cell.angle_gamma   90.00
#
_symmetry.space_group_name_H-M   'P 1'
#
loop_
_entity.id
_entity.type
_entity.pdbx_description
1 polymer ?
#
loop_
_entity_poly.entity_id
_entity_poly.type
_entity_poly.pdbx_seq_one_letter_code
_entity_poly.pdbx_strand_id
1 'polypeptide(L)' 'MRELSILKDQIEQGRQELSRLVDQYGIPNVRVLEQSMVLDELINEYNRYSFGMNLKK' A
#
# COMPACT_ATOMS: atom_id res chain seq x y z
N MET A 1 16.34 4.88 -5.36
CA MET A 1 16.60 4.25 -4.04
C MET A 1 15.81 4.95 -2.92
N ARG A 2 15.94 6.28 -2.74
CA ARG A 2 15.21 7.02 -1.67
C ARG A 2 13.68 6.98 -1.83
N GLU A 3 13.18 7.09 -3.05
CA GLU A 3 11.73 7.04 -3.38
C GLU A 3 11.09 5.68 -3.09
N LEU A 4 11.79 4.57 -3.36
CA LEU A 4 11.31 3.23 -3.03
C LEU A 4 11.21 2.99 -1.52
N SER A 5 12.12 3.60 -0.74
CA SER A 5 12.05 3.53 0.73
C SER A 5 10.81 4.25 1.24
N ILE A 6 10.52 5.45 0.70
CA ILE A 6 9.34 6.23 1.08
C ILE A 6 8.05 5.47 0.75
N LEU A 7 7.95 4.91 -0.46
CA LEU A 7 6.80 4.09 -0.86
C LEU A 7 6.64 2.85 0.04
N LYS A 8 7.75 2.20 0.41
CA LYS A 8 7.71 1.06 1.33
C LYS A 8 7.20 1.46 2.71
N ASP A 9 7.63 2.59 3.24
CA ASP A 9 7.16 3.09 4.54
C ASP A 9 5.68 3.46 4.50
N GLN A 10 5.21 4.08 3.40
CA GLN A 10 3.80 4.39 3.18
C GLN A 10 2.93 3.13 3.07
N ILE A 11 3.41 2.09 2.39
CA ILE A 11 2.74 0.78 2.31
C ILE A 11 2.61 0.18 3.72
N GLU A 12 3.68 0.23 4.52
CA GLU A 12 3.64 -0.33 5.88
C GLU A 12 2.68 0.45 6.79
N GLN A 13 2.67 1.78 6.70
CA GLN A 13 1.69 2.60 7.41
C GLN A 13 0.25 2.28 6.97
N GLY A 14 0.01 2.12 5.67
CA GLY A 14 -1.29 1.74 5.13
C GLY A 14 -1.75 0.36 5.59
N ARG A 15 -0.83 -0.61 5.76
CA ARG A 15 -1.12 -1.93 6.33
C ARG A 15 -1.56 -1.85 7.78
N GLN A 16 -0.84 -1.07 8.60
CA GLN A 16 -1.19 -0.90 10.00
C GLN A 16 -2.55 -0.25 10.17
N GLU A 17 -2.85 0.77 9.35
CA GLU A 17 -4.14 1.44 9.38
C GLU A 17 -5.28 0.52 8.92
N LEU A 18 -5.07 -0.24 7.84
CA LEU A 18 -6.05 -1.24 7.39
C LEU A 18 -6.34 -2.29 8.48
N SER A 19 -5.30 -2.78 9.16
CA SER A 19 -5.46 -3.71 10.28
C SER A 19 -6.31 -3.12 11.39
N ARG A 20 -6.05 -1.87 11.80
CA ARG A 20 -6.85 -1.18 12.83
C ARG A 20 -8.31 -1.02 12.41
N LEU A 21 -8.56 -0.65 11.15
CA LEU A 21 -9.92 -0.50 10.64
C LEU A 21 -10.66 -1.83 10.58
N VAL A 22 -9.98 -2.92 10.20
CA VAL A 22 -10.55 -4.28 10.21
C VAL A 22 -10.89 -4.71 11.64
N ASP A 23 -9.99 -4.47 12.60
CA ASP A 23 -10.21 -4.81 14.00
C ASP A 23 -11.38 -4.01 14.60
N GLN A 24 -11.53 -2.75 14.21
CA GLN A 24 -12.56 -1.85 14.74
C GLN A 24 -13.94 -2.05 14.10
N TYR A 25 -13.99 -2.28 12.79
CA TYR A 25 -15.23 -2.20 12.02
C TYR A 25 -15.58 -3.48 11.26
N GLY A 26 -14.63 -4.40 11.11
CA GLY A 26 -14.76 -5.59 10.28
C GLY A 26 -14.55 -5.32 8.79
N ILE A 27 -14.24 -6.38 8.05
CA ILE A 27 -13.92 -6.36 6.61
C ILE A 27 -14.95 -5.64 5.72
N PRO A 28 -16.28 -5.84 5.85
CA PRO A 28 -17.23 -5.27 4.90
C PRO A 28 -17.46 -3.76 5.10
N ASN A 29 -16.78 -3.12 6.06
CA ASN A 29 -16.95 -1.69 6.29
C ASN A 29 -16.34 -0.87 5.13
N VAL A 30 -17.07 0.14 4.66
CA VAL A 30 -16.62 1.01 3.56
C VAL A 30 -15.24 1.62 3.81
N ARG A 31 -14.91 1.99 5.06
CA ARG A 31 -13.61 2.58 5.39
C ARG A 31 -12.46 1.56 5.23
N VAL A 32 -12.73 0.29 5.53
CA VAL A 32 -11.78 -0.80 5.32
C VAL A 32 -11.55 -1.01 3.83
N LEU A 33 -12.63 -1.00 3.03
CA LEU A 33 -12.54 -1.15 1.57
C LEU A 33 -11.78 0.02 0.92
N GLU A 34 -12.09 1.25 1.30
CA GLU A 34 -11.39 2.45 0.83
C GLU A 34 -9.90 2.41 1.19
N GLN A 35 -9.57 2.08 2.44
CA GLN A 35 -8.18 1.97 2.87
C GLN A 35 -7.44 0.84 2.14
N SER A 36 -8.12 -0.28 1.82
CA SER A 36 -7.54 -1.35 1.01
C SER A 36 -7.21 -0.86 -0.41
N MET A 37 -8.10 -0.06 -1.03
CA MET A 37 -7.86 0.50 -2.36
C MET A 37 -6.64 1.43 -2.37
N VAL A 38 -6.51 2.30 -1.36
CA VAL A 38 -5.34 3.19 -1.23
C VAL A 38 -4.05 2.36 -1.07
N LEU A 39 -4.09 1.31 -0.26
CA LEU A 39 -2.94 0.43 -0.06
C LEU A 39 -2.56 -0.30 -1.37
N ASP A 40 -3.54 -0.76 -2.15
CA ASP A 40 -3.30 -1.39 -3.44
C ASP A 40 -2.66 -0.43 -4.45
N GLU A 41 -3.08 0.84 -4.47
CA GLU A 41 -2.47 1.86 -5.33
C GLU A 41 -0.99 2.10 -4.97
N LEU A 42 -0.67 2.21 -3.67
CA LEU A 42 0.70 2.36 -3.20
C LEU A 42 1.58 1.15 -3.55
N ILE A 43 1.05 -0.07 -3.40
CA ILE A 43 1.75 -1.31 -3.78
C ILE A 43 1.99 -1.34 -5.30
N ASN A 44 0.98 -0.97 -6.08
CA ASN A 44 1.10 -0.91 -7.54
C ASN A 44 2.15 0.13 -7.96
N GLU A 45 2.22 1.27 -7.28
CA GLU A 45 3.25 2.28 -7.53
C GLU A 45 4.65 1.77 -7.20
N TYR A 46 4.83 1.17 -6.02
CA TYR A 46 6.10 0.53 -5.64
C TYR A 46 6.52 -0.54 -6.66
N ASN A 47 5.59 -1.37 -7.11
CA ASN A 47 5.84 -2.38 -8.12
C ASN A 47 6.24 -1.75 -9.46
N ARG A 48 5.57 -0.68 -9.91
CA ARG A 48 5.95 0.03 -11.16
C ARG A 48 7.38 0.56 -11.09
N TYR A 49 7.79 1.16 -9.97
CA TYR A 49 9.17 1.63 -9.82
C TYR A 49 10.18 0.49 -9.68
N SER A 50 9.85 -0.55 -8.92
CA SER A 50 10.72 -1.70 -8.66
C SER A 50 10.93 -2.55 -9.92
N PHE A 51 9.86 -2.87 -10.64
CA PHE A 51 9.92 -3.67 -11.87
C PHE A 51 10.28 -2.84 -13.11
N GLY A 52 9.88 -1.57 -13.17
CA GLY A 52 10.27 -0.65 -14.25
C GLY A 52 11.78 -0.36 -14.27
N MET A 53 12.46 -0.41 -13.13
CA MET A 53 13.94 -0.41 -13.09
C MET A 53 14.55 -1.72 -13.59
N ASN A 54 13.88 -2.87 -13.42
CA ASN A 54 14.39 -4.18 -13.82
C ASN A 54 14.27 -4.46 -15.33
N LEU A 55 13.40 -3.75 -16.05
CA LEU A 55 13.21 -3.89 -17.51
C LEU A 55 14.18 -3.04 -18.36
N LYS A 56 15.06 -2.24 -17.73
CA LYS A 56 16.11 -1.45 -18.43
C LYS A 56 17.48 -2.14 -18.44
N LYS A 57 17.54 -3.46 -18.30
CA LYS A 57 18.80 -4.22 -18.25
C LYS A 57 19.02 -5.05 -19.49
#